data_AF-A0A1Z8U086-F1
#
_entry.id   AF-A0A1Z8U086-F1
#
_cell.length_a   1.000
_cell.length_b   1.000
_cell.length_c   1.000
_cell.angle_alpha   90.00
_cell.angle_beta   90.00
_cell.angle_gamma   90.00
#
_symmetry.space_group_name_H-M   'P 1'
#
loop_
_entity.id
_entity.type
_entity.pdbx_description
1 polymer ?
#
loop_
_entity_poly.entity_id
_entity_poly.type
_entity_poly.pdbx_seq_one_letter_code
_entity_poly.pdbx_strand_id
1 'polypeptide(L)'
;MDWSSLLKIGYTMNRRRKVFERVVNPLIAKHMIDPFTYKGPCIASGIPIKYLKYFKEVSAHKNAMNVRYRYRGKSKPGYVRPQSFCHMNFADTFAVYTR
;
A
#
# COMPACT_ATOMS: atom_id res chain seq x y z
N MET A 1 -8.51 28.56 32.46
CA MET A 1 -8.93 27.79 31.27
C MET A 1 -7.69 27.15 30.67
N ASP A 2 -7.53 25.85 30.87
CA ASP A 2 -6.36 25.08 30.40
C ASP A 2 -6.53 24.73 28.91
N TRP A 3 -5.79 25.46 28.07
CA TRP A 3 -5.73 25.27 26.61
C TRP A 3 -5.05 23.95 26.20
N SER A 4 -4.43 23.21 27.13
CA SER A 4 -3.85 21.88 26.86
C SER A 4 -4.89 20.86 26.41
N SER A 5 -6.15 21.04 26.79
CA SER A 5 -7.28 20.20 26.36
C SER A 5 -7.64 20.38 24.89
N LEU A 6 -7.58 21.60 24.35
CA LEU A 6 -7.82 21.91 22.94
C LEU A 6 -6.67 21.46 22.03
N LEU A 7 -5.42 21.54 22.50
CA LEU A 7 -4.27 20.98 21.78
C LEU A 7 -4.34 19.46 21.69
N LYS A 8 -4.84 18.75 22.73
CA LYS A 8 -5.06 17.30 22.70
C LYS A 8 -6.13 16.85 21.70
N ILE A 9 -7.13 17.70 21.42
CA ILE A 9 -8.19 17.45 20.42
C ILE A 9 -7.63 17.52 18.99
N GLY A 10 -6.61 18.35 18.74
CA GLY A 10 -5.90 18.41 17.45
C GLY A 10 -4.77 17.37 17.28
N TYR A 11 -4.26 16.79 18.38
CA TYR A 11 -3.03 15.98 18.38
C TYR A 11 -3.20 14.46 18.33
N THR A 12 -4.39 13.94 18.05
CA THR A 12 -4.51 12.55 17.59
C THR A 12 -4.43 12.51 16.07
N MET A 13 -3.26 12.89 15.54
CA MET A 13 -2.86 12.37 14.23
C MET A 13 -2.79 10.85 14.35
N ASN A 14 -3.90 10.19 14.01
CA ASN A 14 -4.04 8.75 14.00
C ASN A 14 -2.80 8.16 13.34
N ARG A 15 -2.14 7.20 14.01
CA ARG A 15 -0.94 6.52 13.52
C ARG A 15 -1.02 6.19 12.02
N ARG A 16 -2.19 5.73 11.56
CA ARG A 16 -2.50 5.43 10.16
C ARG A 16 -2.34 6.62 9.22
N ARG A 17 -2.75 7.83 9.63
CA ARG A 17 -2.57 9.07 8.85
C ARG A 17 -1.10 9.40 8.69
N LYS A 18 -0.31 9.33 9.78
CA LYS A 18 1.14 9.55 9.72
C LYS A 18 1.83 8.52 8.82
N VAL A 19 1.45 7.24 8.94
CA VAL A 19 1.96 6.15 8.08
C VAL A 19 1.57 6.39 6.62
N PHE A 20 0.33 6.83 6.36
CA PHE A 20 -0.11 7.13 5.01
C PHE A 20 0.72 8.27 4.40
N GLU A 21 0.78 9.42 5.06
CA GLU A 21 1.46 10.61 4.56
C GLU A 21 2.98 10.41 4.40
N ARG A 22 3.63 9.73 5.36
CA ARG A 22 5.10 9.60 5.38
C ARG A 22 5.64 8.38 4.64
N VAL A 23 4.85 7.32 4.49
CA VAL A 23 5.32 6.05 3.92
C VAL A 23 4.53 5.67 2.67
N VAL A 24 3.21 5.57 2.76
CA VAL A 24 2.38 5.04 1.67
C VAL A 24 2.29 6.02 0.51
N ASN A 25 1.98 7.29 0.77
CA ASN A 25 1.80 8.32 -0.25
C ASN A 25 3.05 8.51 -1.15
N PRO A 26 4.28 8.69 -0.60
CA PRO A 26 5.46 8.81 -1.46
C PRO A 26 5.75 7.52 -2.24
N LEU A 27 5.45 6.34 -1.68
CA LEU A 27 5.59 5.07 -2.41
C LEU A 27 4.58 4.93 -3.54
N ILE A 28 3.32 5.34 -3.32
CA ILE A 28 2.31 5.34 -4.38
C ILE A 28 2.74 6.30 -5.48
N ALA A 29 3.11 7.54 -5.16
CA ALA A 29 3.53 8.54 -6.15
C ALA A 29 4.73 8.06 -6.97
N LYS A 30 5.74 7.43 -6.33
CA LYS A 30 6.93 6.90 -7.00
C LYS A 30 6.62 5.71 -7.92
N HIS A 31 5.67 4.86 -7.54
CA HIS A 31 5.33 3.63 -8.25
C HIS A 31 4.02 3.75 -9.04
N MET A 32 3.50 4.97 -9.17
CA MET A 32 2.25 5.25 -9.85
C MET A 32 2.40 4.90 -11.32
N ILE A 33 1.41 4.20 -11.85
CA ILE A 33 1.39 3.91 -13.27
C ILE A 33 0.92 5.16 -14.00
N ASP A 34 1.56 5.46 -15.13
CA ASP A 34 1.13 6.57 -15.97
C ASP A 34 -0.29 6.33 -16.49
N PRO A 35 -1.27 7.19 -16.13
CA PRO A 35 -2.65 7.05 -16.57
C PRO A 35 -2.83 7.26 -18.08
N PHE A 36 -1.89 7.95 -18.75
CA PHE A 36 -1.96 8.13 -20.20
C PHE A 36 -1.55 6.86 -20.94
N THR A 37 -0.59 6.12 -20.40
CA THR A 37 -0.08 4.87 -20.98
C THR A 37 -0.94 3.65 -20.62
N TYR A 38 -1.51 3.60 -19.42
CA TYR A 38 -2.22 2.43 -18.92
C TYR A 38 -3.64 2.77 -18.46
N LYS A 39 -4.64 2.20 -19.15
CA LYS A 39 -6.08 2.40 -18.85
C LYS A 39 -6.70 1.31 -17.97
N GLY A 40 -5.88 0.48 -17.32
CA GLY A 40 -6.38 -0.61 -16.47
C GLY A 40 -6.62 -0.18 -15.02
N PRO A 41 -7.21 -1.06 -14.18
CA PRO A 41 -7.52 -0.75 -12.78
C PRO A 41 -6.30 -0.69 -11.85
N CYS A 42 -5.08 -0.67 -12.39
CA CYS A 42 -3.85 -0.67 -11.60
C CYS A 42 -3.43 0.77 -11.30
N ILE A 43 -3.24 1.07 -10.02
CA ILE A 43 -2.88 2.40 -9.53
C ILE A 43 -1.37 2.55 -9.47
N ALA A 44 -0.72 1.57 -8.83
CA ALA A 44 0.71 1.55 -8.62
C ALA A 44 1.23 0.12 -8.68
N SER A 45 2.42 -0.06 -9.26
CA SER A 45 3.04 -1.37 -9.44
C SER A 45 4.54 -1.34 -9.13
N GLY A 46 5.07 -2.48 -8.68
CA GLY A 46 6.49 -2.61 -8.36
C GLY A 46 6.87 -2.11 -6.96
N ILE A 47 5.89 -1.92 -6.06
CA ILE A 47 6.16 -1.50 -4.69
C ILE A 47 6.81 -2.67 -3.93
N PRO A 48 7.94 -2.49 -3.23
CA PRO A 48 8.61 -3.56 -2.48
C PRO A 48 7.72 -4.21 -1.41
N ILE A 49 7.74 -5.56 -1.33
CA ILE A 49 6.86 -6.34 -0.44
C ILE A 49 6.98 -5.96 1.04
N LYS A 50 8.15 -5.47 1.47
CA LYS A 50 8.41 -5.01 2.85
C LYS A 50 7.44 -3.92 3.31
N TYR A 51 6.89 -3.12 2.39
CA TYR A 51 5.94 -2.06 2.71
C TYR A 51 4.48 -2.51 2.75
N LEU A 52 4.18 -3.76 2.36
CA LEU A 52 2.80 -4.28 2.29
C LEU A 52 2.05 -4.12 3.61
N LYS A 53 2.73 -4.27 4.76
CA LYS A 53 2.15 -4.11 6.09
C LYS A 53 1.53 -2.72 6.27
N TYR A 54 2.22 -1.67 5.85
CA TYR A 54 1.73 -0.29 5.97
C TYR A 54 0.53 -0.03 5.06
N PHE A 55 0.55 -0.60 3.85
CA PHE A 55 -0.58 -0.51 2.93
C PHE A 55 -1.83 -1.19 3.49
N LYS A 56 -1.69 -2.39 4.05
CA LYS A 56 -2.79 -3.12 4.72
C LYS A 56 -3.29 -2.38 5.97
N GLU A 57 -2.39 -1.77 6.74
CA GLU A 57 -2.76 -0.97 7.93
C GLU A 57 -3.64 0.24 7.56
N VAL A 58 -3.34 0.89 6.43
CA VAL A 58 -4.12 2.04 5.94
C VAL A 58 -5.42 1.59 5.28
N SER A 59 -5.41 0.56 4.43
CA SER A 59 -6.62 0.08 3.73
C SER A 59 -7.62 -0.65 4.60
N ALA A 60 -7.23 -1.13 5.78
CA ALA A 60 -8.15 -1.71 6.76
C ALA A 60 -9.07 -0.66 7.42
N HIS A 61 -8.89 0.63 7.17
CA HIS A 61 -9.75 1.67 7.71
C HIS A 61 -11.10 1.71 6.96
N LYS A 62 -12.21 1.86 7.70
CA LYS A 62 -13.58 1.87 7.13
C LYS A 62 -13.83 2.87 6.00
N ASN A 63 -13.14 4.01 6.04
CA ASN A 63 -13.24 5.07 5.02
C ASN A 63 -12.09 5.01 3.99
N ALA A 64 -11.24 3.99 4.04
CA ALA A 64 -10.18 3.83 3.05
C ALA A 64 -10.76 3.29 1.74
N MET A 65 -10.06 3.58 0.65
CA MET A 65 -10.42 3.06 -0.66
C MET A 65 -10.32 1.53 -0.66
N ASN A 66 -11.35 0.89 -1.24
CA ASN A 66 -11.35 -0.55 -1.41
C ASN A 66 -10.35 -0.94 -2.50
N VAL A 67 -9.27 -1.61 -2.11
CA VAL A 67 -8.16 -1.95 -3.00
C VAL A 67 -7.88 -3.44 -3.00
N ARG A 68 -7.39 -3.94 -4.13
CA ARG A 68 -6.90 -5.31 -4.27
C ARG A 68 -5.37 -5.31 -4.43
N TYR A 69 -4.70 -6.12 -3.63
CA TYR A 69 -3.27 -6.35 -3.75
C TYR A 69 -2.97 -7.56 -4.62
N ARG A 70 -2.06 -7.42 -5.59
CA ARG A 70 -1.52 -8.54 -6.38
C ARG A 70 -0.01 -8.65 -6.14
N TYR A 71 0.44 -9.85 -5.83
CA TYR A 71 1.86 -10.10 -5.55
C TYR A 71 2.64 -10.47 -6.82
N ARG A 72 3.89 -10.04 -6.89
CA ARG A 72 4.81 -10.23 -8.02
C ARG A 72 6.18 -10.64 -7.48
N GLY A 73 6.89 -11.47 -8.25
CA GLY A 73 8.23 -11.95 -7.89
C GLY A 73 8.71 -13.02 -8.85
N LYS A 74 9.97 -13.45 -8.69
CA LYS A 74 10.57 -14.54 -9.47
C LYS A 74 10.48 -15.88 -8.73
N SER A 75 10.70 -16.98 -9.44
CA SER A 75 10.89 -18.30 -8.82
C SER A 75 12.17 -18.28 -7.97
N LYS A 76 12.15 -18.98 -6.83
CA LYS A 76 13.25 -19.06 -5.85
C LYS A 76 13.61 -20.54 -5.64
N PRO A 77 14.81 -20.86 -5.12
CA PRO A 77 15.14 -22.24 -4.75
C PRO A 77 14.06 -22.81 -3.80
N GLY A 78 13.48 -23.95 -4.15
CA GLY A 78 12.36 -24.56 -3.41
C GLY A 78 10.98 -23.95 -3.65
N TYR A 79 10.85 -22.93 -4.50
CA TYR A 79 9.57 -22.33 -4.88
C TYR A 79 9.50 -22.01 -6.38
N VAL A 80 8.70 -22.78 -7.11
CA VAL A 80 8.36 -22.51 -8.51
C VAL A 80 7.11 -21.64 -8.56
N ARG A 81 7.24 -20.43 -9.12
CA ARG A 81 6.13 -19.49 -9.21
C ARG A 81 5.10 -19.98 -10.23
N PRO A 82 3.81 -20.11 -9.86
CA PRO A 82 2.75 -20.28 -10.84
C PRO A 82 2.72 -19.12 -11.84
N GLN A 83 2.36 -19.40 -13.09
CA GLN A 83 2.31 -18.35 -14.13
C GLN A 83 1.33 -17.22 -13.73
N SER A 84 0.16 -17.61 -13.22
CA SER A 84 -0.98 -16.73 -12.95
C SER A 84 -0.84 -15.86 -11.69
N PHE A 85 -0.10 -16.30 -10.66
CA PHE A 85 0.04 -15.56 -9.41
C PHE A 85 1.33 -15.89 -8.65
N CYS A 86 1.67 -15.06 -7.66
CA CYS A 86 2.77 -15.33 -6.74
C CYS A 86 2.21 -15.39 -5.31
N HIS A 87 2.64 -16.34 -4.50
CA HIS A 87 2.32 -16.35 -3.08
C HIS A 87 3.00 -15.18 -2.36
N MET A 88 2.32 -14.60 -1.38
CA MET A 88 2.80 -13.44 -0.63
C MET A 88 4.19 -13.68 0.00
N ASN A 89 4.46 -14.88 0.50
CA ASN A 89 5.70 -15.22 1.20
C ASN A 89 6.94 -15.21 0.28
N PHE A 90 6.75 -15.45 -1.01
CA PHE A 90 7.84 -15.49 -1.99
C PHE A 90 7.88 -14.27 -2.90
N ALA A 91 6.93 -13.34 -2.74
CA ALA A 91 6.84 -12.14 -3.53
C ALA A 91 7.98 -11.16 -3.22
N ASP A 92 8.44 -10.46 -4.25
CA ASP A 92 9.46 -9.41 -4.14
C ASP A 92 8.80 -8.02 -4.11
N THR A 93 7.72 -7.87 -4.88
CA THR A 93 6.94 -6.63 -5.00
C THR A 93 5.44 -6.93 -5.02
N PHE A 94 4.63 -5.89 -4.88
CA PHE A 94 3.19 -5.96 -5.09
C PHE A 94 2.69 -4.78 -5.92
N ALA A 95 1.49 -4.95 -6.45
CA ALA A 95 0.74 -3.94 -7.19
C ALA A 95 -0.62 -3.71 -6.52
N VAL A 96 -1.10 -2.47 -6.60
CA VAL A 96 -2.37 -2.01 -6.03
C VAL A 96 -3.36 -1.79 -7.17
N TYR A 97 -4.54 -2.36 -7.03
CA TYR A 97 -5.63 -2.23 -7.99
C TYR A 97 -6.86 -1.63 -7.29
N THR A 98 -7.62 -0.81 -8.01
CA THR A 98 -8.99 -0.48 -7.62
C THR A 98 -9.86 -1.73 -7.65
N ARG A 99 -10.88 -1.79 -6.79
CA ARG A 99 -11.92 -2.82 -6.80
C ARG A 99 -13.20 -2.30 -7.41
#